data_AF-A0A538IV72-F1
#
_entry.id   AF-A0A538IV72-F1
#
_cell.length_a   1.000
_cell.length_b   1.000
_cell.length_c   1.000
_cell.angle_alpha   90.00
_cell.angle_beta   90.00
_cell.angle_gamma   90.00
#
_symmetry.space_group_name_H-M   'P 1'
#
loop_
_entity.id
_entity.type
_entity.pdbx_description
1 polymer ?
#
loop_
_entity_poly.entity_id
_entity_poly.type
_entity_poly.pdbx_seq_one_letter_code
_entity_poly.pdbx_strand_id
1 'polypeptide(L)'
;MALIGAAVLAVAAIAATVLATRSSDGASTVRTASPATVRSALITRLETSHLTYRWVVCVRTGRVFRQQAVVRCNVNFGDPHIEAYCSIIDGGRLVTNHETPSFTCPADLRGWATTIVTGP
;
A
#
# COMPACT_ATOMS: atom_id res chain seq x y z
N MET A 1 -25.00 -65.03 10.73
CA MET A 1 -24.13 -64.99 11.93
C MET A 1 -23.76 -63.54 12.17
N ALA A 2 -24.26 -62.96 13.25
CA ALA A 2 -24.21 -61.53 13.59
C ALA A 2 -22.94 -61.16 14.37
N LEU A 3 -22.64 -59.85 14.40
CA LEU A 3 -22.18 -58.99 15.53
C LEU A 3 -21.31 -57.85 14.95
N ILE A 4 -21.91 -56.68 14.67
CA ILE A 4 -22.02 -55.50 15.56
C ILE A 4 -20.65 -54.83 15.81
N GLY A 5 -20.51 -53.63 15.25
CA GLY A 5 -19.48 -52.67 15.58
C GLY A 5 -19.96 -51.27 15.19
N ALA A 6 -20.92 -50.74 15.97
CA ALA A 6 -21.45 -49.41 15.79
C ALA A 6 -20.45 -48.36 16.28
N ALA A 7 -20.08 -47.42 15.42
CA ALA A 7 -19.53 -46.13 15.83
C ALA A 7 -20.33 -45.04 15.10
N VAL A 8 -21.36 -44.56 15.79
CA VAL A 8 -22.11 -43.35 15.45
C VAL A 8 -21.35 -42.16 16.03
N LEU A 9 -21.11 -41.12 15.24
CA LEU A 9 -20.89 -39.70 15.61
C LEU A 9 -20.37 -38.99 14.34
N ALA A 10 -20.96 -37.96 13.76
CA ALA A 10 -22.24 -37.28 13.91
C ALA A 10 -22.46 -36.52 12.58
N VAL A 11 -23.70 -36.51 12.09
CA VAL A 11 -24.11 -35.76 10.91
C VAL A 11 -24.31 -34.30 11.30
N ALA A 12 -23.68 -33.38 10.56
CA ALA A 12 -24.17 -32.02 10.39
C ALA A 12 -23.79 -31.54 8.99
N ALA A 13 -24.66 -31.86 8.03
CA ALA A 13 -24.70 -31.18 6.74
C ALA A 13 -25.41 -29.84 6.93
N ILE A 14 -24.77 -28.73 6.55
CA ILE A 14 -25.48 -27.51 6.18
C ILE A 14 -24.85 -27.00 4.89
N ALA A 15 -25.57 -27.29 3.80
CA ALA A 15 -25.35 -26.65 2.52
C ALA A 15 -25.61 -25.14 2.66
N ALA A 16 -24.64 -24.34 2.26
CA ALA A 16 -24.86 -22.94 1.88
C ALA A 16 -23.95 -22.64 0.69
N THR A 17 -24.36 -23.14 -0.47
CA THR A 17 -23.97 -22.60 -1.77
C THR A 17 -24.38 -21.14 -1.82
N VAL A 18 -23.42 -20.24 -1.66
CA VAL A 18 -23.59 -18.84 -2.08
C VAL A 18 -22.79 -18.65 -3.36
N LEU A 19 -23.46 -18.97 -4.47
CA LEU A 19 -23.15 -18.38 -5.77
C LEU A 19 -23.37 -16.88 -5.65
N ALA A 20 -22.32 -16.14 -5.30
CA ALA A 20 -22.29 -14.70 -5.45
C ALA A 20 -21.69 -14.38 -6.83
N THR A 21 -22.46 -14.63 -7.90
CA THR A 21 -22.35 -13.84 -9.13
C THR A 21 -22.70 -12.40 -8.77
N ARG A 22 -21.72 -11.65 -8.28
CA ARG A 22 -21.84 -10.20 -8.12
C ARG A 22 -21.66 -9.59 -9.51
N SER A 23 -22.71 -8.91 -9.97
CA SER A 23 -22.66 -7.97 -11.08
C SER A 23 -21.35 -7.21 -11.08
N SER A 24 -20.57 -7.36 -12.15
CA SER A 24 -19.43 -6.50 -12.42
C SER A 24 -19.95 -5.15 -12.87
N ASP A 25 -20.38 -4.32 -11.92
CA ASP A 25 -20.34 -2.88 -12.12
C ASP A 25 -18.87 -2.52 -12.29
N GLY A 26 -18.51 -2.01 -13.47
CA GLY A 26 -17.16 -1.63 -13.88
C GLY A 26 -16.60 -0.42 -13.10
N ALA A 27 -16.88 -0.33 -11.80
CA ALA A 27 -16.22 0.59 -10.89
C ALA A 27 -14.75 0.18 -10.78
N SER A 28 -13.89 0.89 -11.51
CA SER A 28 -12.45 0.82 -11.35
C SER A 28 -12.10 1.15 -9.90
N THR A 29 -11.90 0.13 -9.08
CA THR A 29 -11.58 0.31 -7.65
C THR A 29 -10.17 0.86 -7.53
N VAL A 30 -10.05 2.09 -7.02
CA VAL A 30 -8.75 2.67 -6.69
C VAL A 30 -8.20 1.96 -5.45
N ARG A 31 -7.08 1.26 -5.61
CA ARG A 31 -6.33 0.67 -4.51
C ARG A 31 -5.56 1.77 -3.80
N THR A 32 -5.74 1.83 -2.48
CA THR A 32 -5.15 2.91 -1.67
C THR A 32 -4.23 2.30 -0.63
N ALA A 33 -2.92 2.40 -0.87
CA ALA A 33 -1.93 2.17 0.17
C ALA A 33 -1.95 3.35 1.15
N SER A 34 -1.80 3.05 2.44
CA SER A 34 -1.67 4.11 3.44
C SER A 34 -0.31 4.82 3.29
N PRO A 35 -0.20 6.12 3.64
CA PRO A 35 1.09 6.80 3.68
C PRO A 35 2.12 6.09 4.57
N ALA A 36 1.69 5.44 5.66
CA ALA A 36 2.56 4.67 6.54
C ALA A 36 3.14 3.43 5.83
N THR A 37 2.32 2.71 5.07
CA THR A 37 2.75 1.56 4.26
C THR A 37 3.74 1.96 3.18
N VAL A 38 3.51 3.10 2.51
CA VAL A 38 4.45 3.62 1.51
C VAL A 38 5.75 4.05 2.16
N ARG A 39 5.68 4.72 3.32
CA ARG A 39 6.85 5.14 4.10
C ARG A 39 7.73 3.94 4.49
N SER A 40 7.14 2.87 5.03
CA SER A 40 7.91 1.68 5.43
C SER A 40 8.60 1.01 4.24
N ALA A 41 7.90 0.89 3.12
CA ALA A 41 8.46 0.32 1.89
C ALA A 41 9.60 1.20 1.33
N LEU A 42 9.46 2.53 1.38
CA LEU A 42 10.51 3.45 0.96
C LEU A 42 11.73 3.38 1.87
N ILE A 43 11.55 3.38 3.19
CA ILE A 43 12.65 3.18 4.16
C ILE A 43 13.39 1.88 3.86
N THR A 44 12.66 0.77 3.71
CA THR A 44 13.26 -0.54 3.40
C THR A 44 14.12 -0.48 2.14
N ARG A 45 13.64 0.20 1.09
CA ARG A 45 14.42 0.42 -0.13
C ARG A 45 15.68 1.25 0.13
N LEU A 46 15.57 2.37 0.83
CA LEU A 46 16.72 3.24 1.12
C LEU A 46 17.81 2.47 1.89
N GLU A 47 17.41 1.71 2.91
CA GLU A 47 18.30 0.85 3.70
C GLU A 47 18.95 -0.25 2.85
N THR A 48 18.17 -0.94 2.01
CA THR A 48 18.69 -1.98 1.10
C THR A 48 19.65 -1.41 0.07
N SER A 49 19.46 -0.15 -0.34
CA SER A 49 20.36 0.58 -1.24
C SER A 49 21.55 1.22 -0.51
N HIS A 50 21.71 0.98 0.80
CA HIS A 50 22.76 1.58 1.63
C HIS A 50 22.78 3.12 1.60
N LEU A 51 21.61 3.74 1.47
CA LEU A 51 21.46 5.20 1.49
C LEU A 51 21.21 5.71 2.91
N THR A 52 22.07 6.61 3.38
CA THR A 52 21.88 7.29 4.67
C THR A 52 20.88 8.42 4.53
N TYR A 53 19.81 8.40 5.32
CA TYR A 53 18.82 9.47 5.37
C TYR A 53 18.59 9.94 6.82
N ARG A 54 18.14 11.19 6.99
CA ARG A 54 17.81 11.78 8.30
C ARG A 54 16.35 11.60 8.66
N TRP A 55 15.45 11.79 7.69
CA TRP A 55 14.01 11.61 7.90
C TRP A 55 13.28 11.33 6.58
N VAL A 56 12.10 10.71 6.71
CA VAL A 56 11.15 10.43 5.63
C VAL A 56 9.75 10.82 6.08
N VAL A 57 9.09 11.70 5.32
CA VAL A 57 7.72 12.16 5.58
C VAL A 57 6.85 11.93 4.35
N CYS A 58 5.73 11.22 4.52
CA CYS A 58 4.84 10.85 3.42
C CYS A 58 3.42 11.40 3.61
N VAL A 59 2.85 11.95 2.53
CA VAL A 59 1.51 12.55 2.51
C VAL A 59 0.71 12.08 1.30
N ARG A 60 -0.62 12.00 1.46
CA ARG A 60 -1.52 11.71 0.33
C ARG A 60 -1.56 12.89 -0.63
N THR A 61 -1.55 12.61 -1.93
CA THR A 61 -1.60 13.66 -2.96
C THR A 61 -3.00 13.89 -3.53
N GLY A 62 -3.92 12.93 -3.34
CA GLY A 62 -5.22 12.90 -4.02
C GLY A 62 -5.16 12.46 -5.49
N ARG A 63 -3.96 12.18 -6.02
CA ARG A 63 -3.76 11.70 -7.39
C ARG A 63 -3.81 10.18 -7.44
N VAL A 64 -4.13 9.66 -8.62
CA VAL A 64 -4.18 8.22 -8.92
C VAL A 64 -3.31 7.93 -10.14
N PHE A 65 -2.55 6.84 -10.09
CA PHE A 65 -1.78 6.31 -11.20
C PHE A 65 -1.98 4.80 -11.28
N ARG A 66 -2.38 4.27 -12.45
CA ARG A 66 -2.69 2.83 -12.64
C ARG A 66 -3.64 2.28 -11.57
N GLN A 67 -4.70 3.01 -11.27
CA GLN A 67 -5.69 2.67 -10.22
C GLN A 67 -5.10 2.60 -8.79
N GLN A 68 -3.93 3.17 -8.56
CA GLN A 68 -3.27 3.24 -7.26
C GLN A 68 -3.20 4.68 -6.77
N ALA A 69 -3.53 4.93 -5.50
CA ALA A 69 -3.39 6.24 -4.89
C ALA A 69 -1.91 6.62 -4.77
N VAL A 70 -1.54 7.79 -5.30
CA VAL A 70 -0.17 8.31 -5.26
C VAL A 70 0.09 8.98 -3.91
N VAL A 71 1.16 8.55 -3.25
CA VAL A 71 1.69 9.13 -2.01
C VAL A 71 2.99 9.85 -2.33
N ARG A 72 3.15 11.08 -1.86
CA ARG A 72 4.39 11.82 -1.99
C ARG A 72 5.18 11.69 -0.69
N CYS A 73 6.43 11.29 -0.79
CA CYS A 73 7.36 11.16 0.32
C CYS A 73 8.55 12.09 0.09
N ASN A 74 8.82 12.97 1.06
CA ASN A 74 10.07 13.74 1.08
C ASN A 74 11.10 12.96 1.90
N VAL A 75 12.30 12.81 1.37
CA VAL A 75 13.44 12.16 2.02
C VAL A 75 14.55 13.19 2.17
N ASN A 76 15.05 13.37 3.39
CA ASN A 76 16.21 14.22 3.65
C ASN A 76 17.47 13.36 3.72
N PHE A 77 18.38 13.57 2.78
CA PHE A 77 19.70 12.92 2.71
C PHE A 77 20.81 13.78 3.34
N GLY A 78 20.45 14.88 4.00
CA GLY A 78 21.33 15.91 4.54
C GLY A 78 21.23 17.19 3.72
N ASP A 79 21.08 18.34 4.39
CA ASP A 79 20.93 19.63 3.71
C ASP A 79 22.10 19.90 2.76
N PRO A 80 21.85 20.39 1.53
CA PRO A 80 20.57 20.84 0.97
C PRO A 80 19.73 19.75 0.27
N HIS A 81 20.07 18.47 0.41
CA HIS A 81 19.50 17.36 -0.36
C HIS A 81 18.21 16.82 0.27
N ILE A 82 17.08 17.43 -0.10
CA ILE A 82 15.74 16.88 0.14
C ILE A 82 15.15 16.47 -1.21
N GLU A 83 14.82 15.19 -1.35
CA GLU A 83 14.26 14.63 -2.57
C GLU A 83 12.79 14.25 -2.39
N ALA A 84 11.98 14.47 -3.42
CA ALA A 84 10.58 14.11 -3.44
C ALA A 84 10.34 12.84 -4.27
N TYR A 85 9.89 11.80 -3.58
CA TYR A 85 9.48 10.52 -4.15
C TYR A 85 7.96 10.46 -4.28
N CYS A 86 7.44 10.39 -5.49
CA CYS A 86 6.06 10.01 -5.72
C CYS A 86 6.00 8.51 -5.87
N SER A 87 5.17 7.88 -5.04
CA SER A 87 5.21 6.46 -4.78
C SER A 87 3.82 5.86 -4.80
N ILE A 88 3.74 4.63 -5.30
CA ILE A 88 2.58 3.74 -5.19
C ILE A 88 3.02 2.36 -4.71
N ILE A 89 2.08 1.56 -4.22
CA ILE A 89 2.29 0.12 -4.01
C ILE A 89 1.57 -0.63 -5.13
N ASP A 90 2.32 -1.15 -6.08
CA ASP A 90 1.79 -1.93 -7.20
C ASP A 90 2.23 -3.38 -7.11
N GLY A 91 1.28 -4.32 -7.16
CA GLY A 91 1.58 -5.75 -6.97
C GLY A 91 2.34 -6.07 -5.67
N GLY A 92 2.16 -5.27 -4.61
CA GLY A 92 2.89 -5.41 -3.34
C GLY A 92 4.29 -4.83 -3.33
N ARG A 93 4.71 -4.12 -4.39
CA ARG A 93 6.04 -3.51 -4.51
C ARG A 93 5.94 -1.99 -4.54
N LEU A 94 6.96 -1.34 -3.97
CA LEU A 94 7.14 0.09 -4.11
C LEU A 94 7.55 0.43 -5.55
N VAL A 95 6.81 1.33 -6.18
CA VAL A 95 7.18 1.95 -7.45
C VAL A 95 7.27 3.45 -7.22
N THR A 96 8.36 4.08 -7.66
CA THR A 96 8.56 5.53 -7.51
C THR A 96 8.74 6.22 -8.86
N ASN A 97 8.64 7.55 -8.85
CA ASN A 97 8.95 8.39 -10.01
C ASN A 97 10.40 8.28 -10.50
N HIS A 98 11.33 7.79 -9.68
CA HIS A 98 12.73 7.56 -10.10
C HIS A 98 12.84 6.37 -11.07
N GLU A 99 11.99 5.34 -10.93
CA GLU A 99 11.94 4.24 -11.89
C GLU A 99 10.92 4.48 -13.01
N THR A 100 9.85 5.22 -12.72
CA THR A 100 8.74 5.44 -13.65
C THR A 100 8.41 6.94 -13.70
N PRO A 101 9.10 7.70 -14.58
CA PRO A 101 8.97 9.16 -14.63
C PRO A 101 7.58 9.65 -15.07
N SER A 102 6.69 8.75 -15.50
CA SER A 102 5.35 9.09 -15.98
C SER A 102 4.36 9.54 -14.88
N PHE A 103 4.74 9.52 -13.59
CA PHE A 103 3.91 10.07 -12.51
C PHE A 103 4.70 10.98 -11.56
N THR A 104 5.12 12.12 -12.09
CA THR A 104 5.86 13.15 -11.36
C THR A 104 5.08 13.69 -10.16
N CYS A 105 5.81 14.04 -9.10
CA CYS A 105 5.22 14.79 -8.00
C CYS A 105 4.78 16.19 -8.43
N PRO A 106 3.54 16.62 -8.11
CA PRO A 106 3.24 18.04 -8.14
C PRO A 106 4.15 18.77 -7.15
N ALA A 107 4.36 20.06 -7.40
CA ALA A 107 5.06 20.95 -6.48
C ALA A 107 4.47 20.85 -5.07
N ASP A 108 5.31 21.03 -4.05
CA ASP A 108 4.90 20.98 -2.65
C ASP A 108 3.98 22.15 -2.30
N LEU A 109 2.69 22.04 -2.58
CA LEU A 109 1.72 23.07 -2.20
C LEU A 109 1.47 23.12 -0.68
N ARG A 110 2.09 22.23 0.11
CA ARG A 110 1.99 22.19 1.58
C ARG A 110 3.34 22.17 2.29
N GLY A 111 4.36 22.81 1.71
CA GLY A 111 5.65 22.99 2.37
C GLY A 111 5.49 23.51 3.80
N TRP A 112 6.33 22.99 4.72
CA TRP A 112 6.50 23.30 6.16
C TRP A 112 5.26 23.40 7.09
N ALA A 113 4.04 23.56 6.57
CA ALA A 113 2.80 23.77 7.31
C ALA A 113 1.99 22.48 7.55
N THR A 114 2.46 21.33 7.05
CA THR A 114 1.86 20.04 7.38
C THR A 114 2.42 19.55 8.71
N THR A 115 1.59 19.53 9.76
CA THR A 115 1.91 18.86 11.02
C THR A 115 2.36 17.43 10.74
N ILE A 116 3.61 17.14 11.08
CA ILE A 116 4.18 15.80 11.02
C ILE A 116 3.40 14.95 12.03
N VAL A 117 2.49 14.12 11.54
CA VAL A 117 1.91 13.05 12.38
C VAL A 117 2.91 11.91 12.38
N THR A 118 3.84 11.94 13.33
CA THR A 118 4.51 10.73 13.81
C THR A 118 3.46 9.89 14.53
N GLY A 119 2.92 8.89 13.85
CA GLY A 119 2.19 7.81 14.53
C GLY A 119 3.17 6.93 15.34
N PRO A 120 2.67 6.23 16.36
CA PRO A 120 3.47 5.40 17.26
C PRO A 120 4.25 4.29 16.54
#